data_AF-A0A1C6I6Y0-F1
#
_entry.id   AF-A0A1C6I6Y0-F1
#
_cell.length_a   1.000
_cell.length_b   1.000
_cell.length_c   1.000
_cell.angle_alpha   90.00
_cell.angle_beta   90.00
_cell.angle_gamma   90.00
#
_symmetry.space_group_name_H-M   'P 1'
#
loop_
_entity.id
_entity.type
_entity.pdbx_description
1 polymer ?
#
loop_
_entity_poly.entity_id
_entity_poly.type
_entity_poly.pdbx_seq_one_letter_code
_entity_poly.pdbx_strand_id
1 'polypeptide(L)'
;MTHMEAYKFGYAYGLLEREIEAGQDKALKRQVGIGTLSFDRAMDRPAKELYALLLRPDIRRFLDEREPCESKIQALIDTGATVENEDIIPAALQSSWCIGRYHAASGSEPHFTADGETIGPPKEKPGEKVTIQALRKMAGLTQAEAAQKMGCTQEEISRWETGKRTPTAETLKRLAQLYQCAVDDLI
;
A
#
# COMPACT_ATOMS: atom_id res chain seq x y z
N MET A 1 -15.95 0.84 2.00
CA MET A 1 -14.64 0.17 2.08
C MET A 1 -14.04 0.40 3.46
N THR A 2 -13.50 -0.62 4.12
CA THR A 2 -12.77 -0.56 5.42
C THR A 2 -11.25 -0.58 5.20
N HIS A 3 -10.45 -0.31 6.25
CA HIS A 3 -8.99 -0.41 6.21
C HIS A 3 -8.50 -1.80 5.79
N MET A 4 -9.11 -2.85 6.35
CA MET A 4 -8.82 -4.25 6.00
C MET A 4 -9.14 -4.54 4.53
N GLU A 5 -10.24 -4.00 4.01
CA GLU A 5 -10.63 -4.16 2.61
C GLU A 5 -9.64 -3.45 1.68
N ALA A 6 -9.28 -2.21 1.99
CA ALA A 6 -8.27 -1.46 1.24
C ALA A 6 -6.91 -2.16 1.24
N TYR A 7 -6.48 -2.71 2.38
CA TYR A 7 -5.26 -3.50 2.48
C TYR A 7 -5.25 -4.73 1.58
N LYS A 8 -6.28 -5.59 1.69
CA LYS A 8 -6.36 -6.79 0.86
C LYS A 8 -6.39 -6.44 -0.63
N PHE A 9 -7.05 -5.33 -0.96
CA PHE A 9 -7.10 -4.82 -2.33
C PHE A 9 -5.72 -4.40 -2.84
N GLY A 10 -4.95 -3.69 -2.01
CA GLY A 10 -3.55 -3.37 -2.33
C GLY A 10 -2.67 -4.61 -2.44
N TYR A 11 -2.88 -5.60 -1.58
CA TYR A 11 -2.13 -6.85 -1.59
C TYR A 11 -2.32 -7.62 -2.91
N ALA A 12 -3.57 -7.82 -3.33
CA ALA A 12 -3.88 -8.45 -4.60
C ALA A 12 -3.26 -7.68 -5.79
N TYR A 13 -3.28 -6.34 -5.74
CA TYR A 13 -2.60 -5.51 -6.74
C TYR A 13 -1.09 -5.77 -6.79
N GLY A 14 -0.42 -5.75 -5.63
CA GLY A 14 1.03 -5.95 -5.56
C GLY A 14 1.48 -7.32 -6.03
N LEU A 15 0.65 -8.36 -5.87
CA LEU A 15 0.94 -9.70 -6.42
C LEU A 15 0.95 -9.68 -7.95
N LEU A 16 -0.03 -9.02 -8.56
CA LEU A 16 -0.12 -8.90 -10.01
C LEU A 16 1.03 -8.07 -10.58
N GLU A 17 1.36 -6.96 -9.91
CA GLU A 17 2.49 -6.10 -10.29
C GLU A 17 3.80 -6.89 -10.26
N ARG A 18 4.08 -7.59 -9.15
CA ARG A 18 5.29 -8.41 -9.00
C ARG A 18 5.46 -9.42 -10.13
N GLU A 19 4.38 -10.09 -10.52
CA GLU A 19 4.43 -11.14 -11.55
C GLU A 19 4.52 -10.60 -12.97
N ILE A 20 3.91 -9.44 -13.22
CA ILE A 20 4.05 -8.72 -14.49
C ILE A 20 5.45 -8.11 -14.65
N GLU A 21 6.02 -7.58 -13.57
CA GLU A 21 7.38 -6.99 -13.54
C GLU A 21 8.47 -8.05 -13.64
N ALA A 22 8.34 -9.15 -12.91
CA ALA A 22 9.26 -10.29 -13.00
C ALA A 22 9.27 -10.94 -14.39
N GLY A 23 8.30 -10.62 -15.25
CA GLY A 23 8.20 -11.12 -16.62
C GLY A 23 7.94 -12.62 -16.70
N GLN A 24 7.55 -13.24 -15.59
CA GLN A 24 7.35 -14.67 -15.44
C GLN A 24 6.10 -15.14 -16.20
N ASP A 25 5.07 -14.27 -16.30
CA ASP A 25 3.85 -14.56 -17.05
C ASP A 25 3.55 -13.51 -18.13
N LYS A 26 4.00 -13.80 -19.36
CA LYS A 26 3.74 -12.97 -20.55
C LYS A 26 2.27 -12.94 -20.95
N ALA A 27 1.49 -13.99 -20.61
CA ALA A 27 0.07 -14.05 -20.90
C ALA A 27 -0.70 -13.13 -19.95
N LEU A 28 -0.38 -13.17 -18.65
CA LEU A 28 -0.92 -12.27 -17.63
C LEU A 28 -0.62 -10.80 -17.97
N LYS A 29 0.61 -10.48 -18.38
CA LYS A 29 0.99 -9.12 -18.82
C LYS A 29 0.17 -8.63 -20.03
N ARG A 30 -0.11 -9.51 -21.00
CA ARG A 30 -0.97 -9.19 -22.16
C ARG A 30 -2.43 -9.01 -21.74
N GLN A 31 -2.90 -9.83 -20.80
CA GLN A 31 -4.26 -9.82 -20.28
C GLN A 31 -4.56 -8.56 -19.45
N VAL A 32 -3.63 -8.14 -18.59
CA VAL A 32 -3.77 -6.93 -17.76
C VAL A 32 -3.57 -5.65 -18.57
N GLY A 33 -2.72 -5.69 -19.60
CA GLY A 33 -2.44 -4.55 -20.48
C GLY A 33 -1.20 -3.75 -20.05
N ILE A 34 -0.48 -3.21 -21.02
CA ILE A 34 0.77 -2.47 -20.81
C ILE A 34 0.46 -1.15 -20.08
N GLY A 35 1.08 -0.93 -18.91
CA GLY A 35 0.91 0.30 -18.13
C GLY A 35 -0.38 0.37 -17.30
N THR A 36 -1.16 -0.71 -17.25
CA THR A 36 -2.37 -0.80 -16.42
C THR A 36 -2.03 -0.75 -14.93
N LEU A 37 -0.93 -1.38 -14.52
CA LEU A 37 -0.45 -1.41 -13.13
C LEU A 37 0.73 -0.43 -12.93
N SER A 38 0.50 0.86 -13.17
CA SER A 38 1.46 1.90 -12.78
C SER A 38 1.07 2.46 -11.42
N PHE A 39 2.00 2.43 -10.46
CA PHE A 39 1.81 2.97 -9.11
C PHE A 39 1.26 4.40 -9.12
N ASP A 40 1.89 5.28 -9.92
CA ASP A 40 1.51 6.70 -10.03
C ASP A 40 0.06 6.89 -10.50
N ARG A 41 -0.54 5.87 -11.13
CA ARG A 41 -1.92 5.89 -11.61
C ARG A 41 -2.86 5.00 -10.79
N ALA A 42 -2.35 4.17 -9.88
CA ALA A 42 -3.17 3.21 -9.15
C ALA A 42 -4.11 3.93 -8.16
N MET A 43 -3.60 4.98 -7.52
CA MET A 43 -4.35 5.81 -6.58
C MET A 43 -5.20 6.89 -7.26
N ASP A 44 -5.00 7.16 -8.55
CA ASP A 44 -5.78 8.15 -9.29
C ASP A 44 -6.91 7.53 -10.13
N ARG A 45 -7.05 6.19 -10.08
CA ARG A 45 -8.11 5.47 -10.80
C ARG A 45 -9.32 5.23 -9.92
N PRO A 46 -10.53 5.21 -10.51
CA PRO A 46 -11.71 4.73 -9.82
C PRO A 46 -11.48 3.32 -9.28
N ALA A 47 -11.79 3.10 -8.01
CA ALA A 47 -11.60 1.79 -7.39
C ALA A 47 -12.30 0.67 -8.19
N LYS A 48 -13.47 0.98 -8.79
CA LYS A 48 -14.26 0.07 -9.63
C LYS A 48 -13.46 -0.56 -10.78
N GLU A 49 -12.54 0.16 -11.40
CA GLU A 49 -11.73 -0.36 -12.51
C GLU A 49 -10.75 -1.42 -12.03
N LEU A 50 -10.12 -1.16 -10.89
CA LEU A 50 -9.20 -2.12 -10.31
C LEU A 50 -9.96 -3.33 -9.74
N TYR A 51 -11.16 -3.14 -9.18
CA TYR A 51 -12.03 -4.24 -8.78
C TYR A 51 -12.41 -5.10 -9.97
N ALA A 52 -12.86 -4.49 -11.07
CA ALA A 52 -13.20 -5.20 -12.28
C ALA A 52 -12.01 -6.03 -12.80
N LEU A 53 -10.77 -5.52 -12.69
CA LEU A 53 -9.56 -6.27 -13.04
C LEU A 53 -9.38 -7.51 -12.14
N LEU A 54 -9.45 -7.36 -10.81
CA LEU A 54 -9.29 -8.47 -9.85
C LEU A 54 -10.39 -9.54 -9.97
N LEU A 55 -11.58 -9.13 -10.41
CA LEU A 55 -12.74 -10.01 -10.60
C LEU A 55 -12.71 -10.81 -11.90
N ARG A 56 -11.78 -10.50 -12.83
CA ARG A 56 -11.70 -11.27 -14.06
C ARG A 56 -11.31 -12.73 -13.77
N PRO A 57 -11.95 -13.72 -14.39
CA PRO A 57 -11.71 -15.14 -14.08
C PRO A 57 -10.25 -15.60 -14.21
N ASP A 58 -9.51 -15.05 -15.17
CA ASP A 58 -8.10 -15.33 -15.40
C ASP A 58 -7.20 -14.80 -14.28
N ILE A 59 -7.41 -13.54 -13.89
CA ILE A 59 -6.72 -12.89 -12.77
C ILE A 59 -7.06 -13.58 -11.45
N ARG A 60 -8.34 -13.92 -11.28
CA ARG A 60 -8.85 -14.57 -10.09
C ARG A 60 -8.16 -15.90 -9.85
N ARG A 61 -8.10 -16.75 -10.88
CA ARG A 61 -7.42 -18.06 -10.80
C ARG A 61 -5.95 -17.92 -10.42
N PHE A 62 -5.27 -16.94 -10.99
CA PHE A 62 -3.88 -16.64 -10.65
C PHE A 62 -3.70 -16.27 -9.17
N LEU A 63 -4.58 -15.42 -8.62
CA LEU A 63 -4.53 -15.02 -7.21
C LEU A 63 -4.80 -16.21 -6.29
N ASP A 64 -5.79 -17.04 -6.62
CA ASP A 64 -6.16 -18.23 -5.82
C ASP A 64 -5.01 -19.28 -5.80
N GLU A 65 -4.27 -19.43 -6.90
CA GLU A 65 -3.13 -20.38 -7.01
C GLU A 65 -1.89 -19.98 -6.16
N ARG A 66 -1.75 -18.71 -5.79
CA ARG A 66 -0.53 -18.16 -5.17
C ARG A 66 -0.69 -17.77 -3.69
N GLU A 67 -1.91 -17.76 -3.17
CA GLU A 67 -2.26 -17.36 -1.80
C GLU A 67 -3.34 -18.29 -1.22
N PRO A 68 -3.01 -19.25 -0.33
CA PRO A 68 -4.01 -20.07 0.36
C PRO A 68 -4.88 -19.31 1.40
N CYS A 69 -4.79 -17.97 1.47
CA CYS A 69 -5.66 -17.12 2.31
C CYS A 69 -7.05 -16.86 1.68
N GLU A 70 -7.56 -17.87 0.98
CA GLU A 70 -8.74 -17.90 0.11
C GLU A 70 -10.03 -17.35 0.79
N SER A 71 -10.20 -17.52 2.10
CA SER A 71 -11.48 -17.16 2.76
C SER A 71 -11.77 -15.66 2.83
N LYS A 72 -10.75 -14.79 2.82
CA LYS A 72 -10.89 -13.38 3.18
C LYS A 72 -10.86 -12.41 2.00
N ILE A 73 -10.24 -12.79 0.88
CA ILE A 73 -10.28 -12.06 -0.40
C ILE A 73 -11.57 -12.42 -1.16
N GLN A 74 -11.95 -13.71 -1.14
CA GLN A 74 -13.21 -14.21 -1.70
C GLN A 74 -14.43 -13.50 -1.08
N ALA A 75 -14.49 -13.38 0.25
CA ALA A 75 -15.58 -12.68 0.94
C ALA A 75 -15.70 -11.19 0.56
N LEU A 76 -14.61 -10.57 0.09
CA LEU A 76 -14.54 -9.15 -0.31
C LEU A 76 -14.99 -8.91 -1.75
N ILE A 77 -14.71 -9.90 -2.59
CA ILE A 77 -15.19 -10.03 -3.96
C ILE A 77 -16.69 -10.33 -3.94
N ASP A 78 -17.13 -11.23 -3.06
CA ASP A 78 -18.51 -11.72 -2.96
C ASP A 78 -19.46 -10.77 -2.24
N THR A 79 -18.98 -9.98 -1.25
CA THR A 79 -19.78 -8.91 -0.66
C THR A 79 -20.07 -7.80 -1.65
N GLY A 80 -19.41 -7.81 -2.82
CA GLY A 80 -19.54 -6.79 -3.84
C GLY A 80 -19.47 -5.44 -3.16
N ALA A 81 -18.37 -5.17 -2.43
CA ALA A 81 -18.12 -3.88 -1.78
C ALA A 81 -18.73 -2.84 -2.70
N THR A 82 -19.82 -2.21 -2.26
CA THR A 82 -20.73 -1.49 -3.15
C THR A 82 -19.98 -0.27 -3.65
N VAL A 83 -19.16 -0.46 -4.69
CA VAL A 83 -18.50 0.60 -5.42
C VAL A 83 -19.55 1.13 -6.38
N GLU A 84 -20.67 1.59 -5.82
CA GLU A 84 -21.51 2.58 -6.49
C GLU A 84 -20.71 3.88 -6.69
N ASN A 85 -19.67 4.10 -5.89
CA ASN A 85 -18.82 5.27 -6.02
C ASN A 85 -17.86 5.17 -7.21
N GLU A 86 -18.05 6.09 -8.15
CA GLU A 86 -17.12 6.43 -9.22
C GLU A 86 -15.80 7.03 -8.71
N ASP A 87 -15.65 7.16 -7.40
CA ASP A 87 -14.55 7.83 -6.74
C ASP A 87 -13.29 6.95 -6.58
N ILE A 88 -12.16 7.66 -6.54
CA ILE A 88 -10.86 7.16 -6.12
C ILE A 88 -10.94 6.55 -4.71
N ILE A 89 -10.04 5.62 -4.38
CA ILE A 89 -9.89 5.07 -3.01
C ILE A 89 -9.84 6.24 -2.01
N PRO A 90 -10.73 6.32 -1.00
CA PRO A 90 -10.76 7.43 -0.06
C PRO A 90 -9.39 7.66 0.58
N ALA A 91 -8.97 8.92 0.72
CA ALA A 91 -7.65 9.28 1.25
C ALA A 91 -7.33 8.60 2.60
N ALA A 92 -8.35 8.43 3.45
CA ALA A 92 -8.23 7.73 4.74
C ALA A 92 -7.83 6.25 4.63
N LEU A 93 -8.09 5.61 3.48
CA LEU A 93 -7.86 4.18 3.24
C LEU A 93 -6.66 3.90 2.32
N GLN A 94 -6.13 4.93 1.65
CA GLN A 94 -4.99 4.80 0.75
C GLN A 94 -3.75 4.23 1.46
N SER A 95 -3.56 4.58 2.74
CA SER A 95 -2.47 4.05 3.56
C SER A 95 -2.53 2.52 3.67
N SER A 96 -3.70 1.99 4.01
CA SER A 96 -3.91 0.55 4.13
C SER A 96 -3.69 -0.15 2.79
N TRP A 97 -4.16 0.43 1.68
CA TRP A 97 -3.90 -0.10 0.35
C TRP A 97 -2.41 -0.16 0.02
N CYS A 98 -1.68 0.93 0.25
CA CYS A 98 -0.23 0.97 0.01
C CYS A 98 0.52 -0.09 0.82
N ILE A 99 0.12 -0.31 2.07
CA ILE A 99 0.69 -1.35 2.93
C ILE A 99 0.43 -2.75 2.36
N GLY A 100 -0.78 -3.01 1.85
CA GLY A 100 -1.13 -4.24 1.15
C GLY A 100 -0.19 -4.53 -0.01
N ARG A 101 -0.07 -3.56 -0.92
CA ARG A 101 0.79 -3.66 -2.10
C ARG A 101 2.24 -3.92 -1.72
N TYR A 102 2.75 -3.20 -0.71
CA TYR A 102 4.10 -3.43 -0.21
C TYR A 102 4.29 -4.85 0.31
N HIS A 103 3.36 -5.40 1.11
CA HIS A 103 3.46 -6.77 1.63
C HIS A 103 3.51 -7.80 0.50
N ALA A 104 2.69 -7.63 -0.54
CA ALA A 104 2.74 -8.53 -1.70
C ALA A 104 4.06 -8.43 -2.49
N ALA A 105 4.60 -7.22 -2.66
CA ALA A 105 5.87 -7.00 -3.34
C ALA A 105 7.07 -7.55 -2.56
N SER A 106 7.06 -7.35 -1.23
CA SER A 106 8.15 -7.79 -0.33
C SER A 106 8.04 -9.26 0.09
N GLY A 107 6.84 -9.85 0.05
CA GLY A 107 6.54 -11.15 0.63
C GLY A 107 6.48 -11.13 2.17
N SER A 108 6.28 -9.95 2.77
CA SER A 108 6.17 -9.78 4.23
C SER A 108 4.73 -10.01 4.70
N GLU A 109 4.57 -10.53 5.92
CA GLU A 109 3.25 -10.77 6.52
C GLU A 109 2.59 -9.48 7.03
N PRO A 110 1.24 -9.39 7.01
CA PRO A 110 0.50 -8.28 7.62
C PRO A 110 0.76 -8.16 9.12
N HIS A 111 1.11 -6.95 9.55
CA HIS A 111 1.13 -6.57 10.95
C HIS A 111 -0.15 -5.81 11.32
N PHE A 112 -0.91 -6.30 12.29
CA PHE A 112 -2.05 -5.58 12.85
C PHE A 112 -1.59 -4.67 13.99
N THR A 113 -2.11 -3.45 14.01
CA THR A 113 -1.92 -2.51 15.12
C THR A 113 -2.57 -3.03 16.41
N ALA A 114 -2.27 -2.38 17.54
CA ALA A 114 -2.70 -2.84 18.87
C ALA A 114 -4.22 -2.90 19.08
N ASP A 115 -4.99 -2.09 18.32
CA ASP A 115 -6.44 -2.13 18.28
C ASP A 115 -7.01 -3.30 17.47
N GLY A 116 -6.18 -4.01 16.70
CA GLY A 116 -6.58 -5.15 15.88
C GLY A 116 -7.43 -4.78 14.65
N GLU A 117 -7.70 -3.48 14.45
CA GLU A 117 -8.59 -2.98 13.40
C GLU A 117 -7.84 -2.33 12.24
N THR A 118 -6.65 -1.77 12.51
CA THR A 118 -5.80 -1.16 11.47
C THR A 118 -4.59 -2.04 11.15
N ILE A 119 -4.09 -1.90 9.93
CA ILE A 119 -2.92 -2.63 9.47
C ILE A 119 -1.76 -1.67 9.55
N GLY A 120 -0.84 -1.99 10.44
CA GLY A 120 0.39 -1.26 10.63
C GLY A 120 1.35 -1.51 9.46
N PRO A 121 2.38 -0.67 9.33
CA PRO A 121 3.41 -0.87 8.35
C PRO A 121 4.10 -2.24 8.53
N PRO A 122 4.73 -2.74 7.47
CA PRO A 122 5.42 -4.03 7.46
C PRO A 122 6.40 -4.16 8.62
N LYS A 123 6.37 -5.30 9.31
CA LYS A 123 7.53 -5.73 10.11
C LYS A 123 8.59 -6.25 9.15
N GLU A 124 9.77 -5.66 9.23
CA GLU A 124 10.86 -5.79 8.26
C GLU A 124 11.28 -7.24 7.95
N LYS A 125 11.81 -7.47 6.73
CA LYS A 125 12.86 -8.47 6.55
C LYS A 125 14.12 -7.97 7.27
N PRO A 126 14.83 -8.80 8.05
CA PRO A 126 16.06 -8.36 8.71
C PRO A 126 17.05 -7.82 7.68
N GLY A 127 17.29 -6.49 7.68
CA GLY A 127 18.34 -5.83 6.91
C GLY A 127 17.92 -4.83 5.84
N GLU A 128 16.61 -4.64 5.54
CA GLU A 128 16.16 -3.62 4.57
C GLU A 128 15.44 -2.46 5.26
N LYS A 129 16.18 -1.38 5.45
CA LYS A 129 15.80 -0.19 6.21
C LYS A 129 14.68 0.58 5.51
N VAL A 130 13.49 0.66 6.10
CA VAL A 130 12.39 1.46 5.53
C VAL A 130 12.73 2.96 5.67
N THR A 131 12.67 3.71 4.57
CA THR A 131 13.00 5.15 4.62
C THR A 131 11.79 6.00 4.99
N ILE A 132 12.03 7.16 5.60
CA ILE A 132 11.01 8.21 5.85
C ILE A 132 10.23 8.53 4.56
N GLN A 133 10.90 8.52 3.41
CA GLN A 133 10.27 8.75 2.12
C GLN A 133 9.28 7.64 1.75
N ALA A 134 9.66 6.38 1.96
CA ALA A 134 8.79 5.24 1.69
C ALA A 134 7.54 5.31 2.57
N LEU A 135 7.70 5.56 3.86
CA LEU A 135 6.57 5.71 4.80
C LEU A 135 5.64 6.86 4.42
N ARG A 136 6.18 8.01 4.03
CA ARG A 136 5.36 9.12 3.53
C ARG A 136 4.56 8.73 2.29
N LYS A 137 5.20 8.08 1.31
CA LYS A 137 4.53 7.63 0.09
C LYS A 137 3.46 6.58 0.40
N MET A 138 3.73 5.68 1.33
CA MET A 138 2.75 4.70 1.81
C MET A 138 1.57 5.38 2.48
N ALA A 139 1.79 6.46 3.22
CA ALA A 139 0.73 7.29 3.79
C ALA A 139 -0.04 8.13 2.74
N GLY A 140 0.31 8.05 1.46
CA GLY A 140 -0.34 8.81 0.37
C GLY A 140 -0.08 10.31 0.41
N LEU A 141 0.99 10.76 1.11
CA LEU A 141 1.24 12.18 1.32
C LEU A 141 2.33 12.70 0.37
N THR A 142 2.15 13.91 -0.14
CA THR A 142 3.25 14.72 -0.69
C THR A 142 4.14 15.26 0.43
N GLN A 143 5.35 15.71 0.09
CA GLN A 143 6.24 16.31 1.08
C GLN A 143 5.62 17.57 1.71
N ALA A 144 4.87 18.36 0.93
CA ALA A 144 4.19 19.55 1.42
C ALA A 144 3.07 19.21 2.41
N GLU A 145 2.26 18.19 2.13
CA GLU A 145 1.21 17.74 3.05
C GLU A 145 1.78 17.12 4.33
N ALA A 146 2.86 16.33 4.21
CA ALA A 146 3.57 15.81 5.37
C ALA A 146 4.13 16.95 6.23
N ALA A 147 4.71 17.98 5.60
CA ALA A 147 5.22 19.15 6.30
C ALA A 147 4.11 19.90 7.05
N GLN A 148 2.97 20.11 6.41
CA GLN A 148 1.79 20.74 7.02
C GLN A 148 1.30 19.95 8.23
N LYS A 149 1.17 18.62 8.12
CA LYS A 149 0.76 17.74 9.23
C LYS A 149 1.78 17.71 10.36
N MET A 150 3.07 17.84 10.03
CA MET A 150 4.19 17.90 10.99
C MET A 150 4.42 19.31 11.54
N GLY A 151 3.72 20.34 11.07
CA GLY A 151 3.97 21.73 11.47
C GLY A 151 5.42 22.17 11.20
N CYS A 152 5.99 21.74 10.08
CA CYS A 152 7.36 22.03 9.66
C CYS A 152 7.39 22.46 8.18
N THR A 153 8.58 22.69 7.63
CA THR A 153 8.77 23.08 6.23
C THR A 153 8.93 21.87 5.30
N GLN A 154 8.58 22.03 4.02
CA GLN A 154 8.81 20.98 3.01
C GLN A 154 10.32 20.66 2.89
N GLU A 155 11.20 21.67 2.98
CA GLU A 155 12.65 21.45 3.03
C GLU A 155 13.09 20.55 4.19
N GLU A 156 12.45 20.63 5.36
CA GLU A 156 12.78 19.77 6.49
C GLU A 156 12.43 18.31 6.21
N ILE A 157 11.24 18.04 5.68
CA ILE A 157 10.84 16.70 5.22
C ILE A 157 11.85 16.16 4.19
N SER A 158 12.20 16.96 3.18
CA SER A 158 13.18 16.57 2.15
C SER A 158 14.56 16.25 2.73
N ARG A 159 15.03 17.03 3.71
CA ARG A 159 16.32 16.78 4.39
C ARG A 159 16.30 15.50 5.22
N TRP A 160 15.19 15.16 5.85
CA TRP A 160 15.02 13.90 6.58
C TRP A 160 14.98 12.71 5.61
N GLU A 161 14.22 12.82 4.52
CA GLU A 161 14.11 11.78 3.49
C GLU A 161 15.42 11.47 2.78
N THR A 162 16.26 12.48 2.58
CA THR A 162 17.57 12.34 1.91
C THR A 162 18.71 12.01 2.88
N GLY A 163 18.44 11.89 4.18
CA GLY A 163 19.47 11.66 5.20
C GLY A 163 20.41 12.85 5.42
N LYS A 164 20.17 14.00 4.76
CA LYS A 164 20.97 15.23 4.95
C LYS A 164 20.85 15.81 6.35
N ARG A 165 19.76 15.48 7.05
CA ARG A 165 19.56 15.84 8.46
C ARG A 165 18.86 14.70 9.18
N THR A 166 19.39 14.31 10.34
CA THR A 166 18.72 13.35 11.22
C THR A 166 17.59 14.07 11.97
N PRO A 167 16.35 13.53 11.98
CA PRO A 167 15.28 14.06 12.82
C PRO A 167 15.62 13.93 14.30
N THR A 168 15.07 14.83 15.14
CA THR A 168 15.22 14.70 16.60
C THR A 168 14.37 13.54 17.13
N ALA A 169 14.64 13.06 18.35
CA ALA A 169 13.83 12.02 18.99
C ALA A 169 12.35 12.40 19.09
N GLU A 170 12.04 13.68 19.32
CA GLU A 170 10.66 14.19 19.32
C GLU A 170 10.05 14.18 17.91
N THR A 171 10.81 14.61 16.91
CA THR A 171 10.39 14.54 15.50
C THR A 171 10.13 13.11 15.06
N LEU A 172 10.98 12.16 15.45
CA LEU A 172 10.81 10.74 15.14
C LEU A 172 9.50 10.20 15.73
N LYS A 173 9.17 10.54 16.98
CA LYS A 173 7.88 10.15 17.58
C LYS A 173 6.68 10.70 16.81
N ARG A 174 6.77 11.94 16.33
CA ARG A 174 5.71 12.58 15.55
C ARG A 174 5.59 11.98 14.14
N LEU A 175 6.71 11.65 13.49
CA LEU A 175 6.73 10.92 12.22
C LEU A 175 6.15 9.52 12.40
N ALA A 176 6.51 8.82 13.47
CA ALA A 176 5.99 7.52 13.83
C ALA A 176 4.46 7.55 13.99
N GLN A 177 3.94 8.56 14.69
CA GLN A 177 2.50 8.81 14.79
C GLN A 177 1.84 9.14 13.44
N LEU A 178 2.47 10.02 12.64
CA LEU A 178 1.94 10.42 11.34
C LEU A 178 1.84 9.24 10.37
N TYR A 179 2.84 8.37 10.37
CA TYR A 179 2.92 7.22 9.46
C TYR A 179 2.45 5.91 10.09
N GLN A 180 1.99 5.94 11.35
CA GLN A 180 1.54 4.78 12.11
C GLN A 180 2.60 3.65 12.18
N CYS A 181 3.89 4.00 12.28
CA CYS A 181 5.02 3.07 12.39
C CYS A 181 5.65 3.09 13.80
N ALA A 182 6.53 2.13 14.08
CA ALA A 182 7.39 2.20 15.25
C ALA A 182 8.50 3.23 15.03
N VAL A 183 9.03 3.81 16.11
CA VAL A 183 10.18 4.72 16.01
C VAL A 183 11.40 4.00 15.44
N ASP A 184 11.56 2.71 15.76
CA ASP A 184 12.65 1.87 15.27
C ASP A 184 12.64 1.72 13.74
N ASP A 185 11.48 1.86 13.10
CA ASP A 185 11.34 1.82 11.64
C ASP A 185 11.86 3.11 10.95
N LEU A 186 12.26 4.14 11.72
CA LEU A 186 12.69 5.46 11.23
C LEU A 186 14.20 5.73 11.41
N ILE A 187 14.96 4.85 12.09
CA ILE A 187 16.36 5.08 12.51
C ILE A 187 17.37 4.23 11.79
#